data_AF-A0A6P1NLC1-F1
#
_entry.id   AF-A0A6P1NLC1-F1
#
_cell.length_a   1.000
_cell.length_b   1.000
_cell.length_c   1.000
_cell.angle_alpha   90.00
_cell.angle_beta   90.00
_cell.angle_gamma   90.00
#
_symmetry.space_group_name_H-M   'P 1'
#
loop_
_entity.id
_entity.type
_entity.pdbx_description
1 polymer ?
#
loop_
_entity_poly.entity_id
_entity_poly.type
_entity_poly.pdbx_seq_one_letter_code
_entity_poly.pdbx_strand_id
1 'polypeptide(L)'
;MADDPIREELHKELRTFRRGLGPLTQQRLSGHDQLTDFVGHGSEEQAFDVLMHLAAIHDDGEDGTIRAFFETSGLDTAGDNLDQRLKECARKRFVTERTILRRSDRGAIQLSEIIRDGYLYDRPLGNVYAAQVENQSESIFSVGISIEVPEGMAYRRPKVFIEGVEQDLPFALGESHLSHMLRAFESISVPLDLLLAATLN
;
A
#
# COMPACT_ATOMS: atom_id res chain seq x y z
N MET A 1 -13.88 -5.37 11.96
CA MET A 1 -13.55 -3.96 12.26
C MET A 1 -14.53 -3.09 11.49
N ALA A 2 -15.38 -2.33 12.19
CA ALA A 2 -16.53 -1.65 11.59
C ALA A 2 -16.19 -0.29 10.96
N ASP A 3 -15.10 0.39 11.33
CA ASP A 3 -14.75 1.71 10.80
C ASP A 3 -13.24 1.77 10.51
N ASP A 4 -12.81 1.35 9.32
CA ASP A 4 -11.42 1.52 8.87
C ASP A 4 -11.39 2.63 7.80
N PRO A 5 -10.89 3.84 8.13
CA PRO A 5 -10.95 4.99 7.23
C PRO A 5 -10.11 4.78 5.95
N ILE A 6 -8.98 4.08 6.05
CA ILE A 6 -8.10 3.81 4.91
C ILE A 6 -8.79 2.86 3.94
N ARG A 7 -9.42 1.79 4.46
CA ARG A 7 -10.21 0.88 3.62
C ARG A 7 -11.34 1.61 2.89
N GLU A 8 -12.02 2.53 3.56
CA GLU A 8 -13.09 3.33 2.93
C GLU A 8 -12.56 4.28 1.86
N GLU A 9 -11.42 4.92 2.09
CA GLU A 9 -10.77 5.80 1.13
C GLU A 9 -10.29 5.03 -0.11
N LEU A 10 -9.60 3.90 0.10
CA LEU A 10 -9.20 2.98 -0.98
C LEU A 10 -10.42 2.51 -1.79
N HIS A 11 -11.51 2.12 -1.12
CA HIS A 11 -12.74 1.73 -1.81
C HIS A 11 -13.33 2.87 -2.65
N LYS A 12 -13.37 4.10 -2.13
CA LYS A 12 -13.85 5.29 -2.87
C LYS A 12 -12.96 5.58 -4.09
N GLU A 13 -11.65 5.51 -3.93
CA GLU A 13 -10.72 5.72 -5.04
C GLU A 13 -10.82 4.63 -6.09
N LEU A 14 -10.87 3.35 -5.72
CA LEU A 14 -11.07 2.23 -6.66
C LEU A 14 -12.34 2.41 -7.51
N ARG A 15 -13.44 2.90 -6.90
CA ARG A 15 -14.68 3.20 -7.64
C ARG A 15 -14.55 4.40 -8.58
N THR A 16 -13.72 5.37 -8.24
CA THR A 16 -13.43 6.53 -9.10
C THR A 16 -12.51 6.12 -10.23
N PHE A 17 -11.42 5.42 -9.92
CA PHE A 17 -10.48 4.81 -10.85
C PHE A 17 -11.21 3.98 -11.92
N ARG A 18 -12.13 3.10 -11.53
CA ARG A 18 -12.95 2.30 -12.47
C ARG A 18 -13.70 3.14 -13.52
N ARG A 19 -14.16 4.33 -13.14
CA ARG A 19 -14.93 5.24 -14.01
C ARG A 19 -14.08 6.02 -14.99
N GLY A 20 -12.75 5.99 -14.85
CA GLY A 20 -11.83 6.66 -15.75
C GLY A 20 -12.08 6.32 -17.23
N LEU A 21 -11.72 7.26 -18.10
CA LEU A 21 -11.97 7.16 -19.53
C LEU A 21 -10.98 6.21 -20.20
N GLY A 22 -11.43 5.58 -21.29
CA GLY A 22 -10.60 4.75 -22.17
C GLY A 22 -10.12 3.43 -21.53
N PRO A 23 -9.06 2.83 -22.09
CA PRO A 23 -8.49 1.59 -21.58
C PRO A 23 -7.87 1.75 -20.20
N LEU A 24 -7.65 0.63 -19.51
CA LEU A 24 -6.95 0.63 -18.24
C LEU A 24 -5.45 0.86 -18.47
N THR A 25 -4.91 1.98 -18.01
CA THR A 25 -3.51 2.38 -18.18
C THR A 25 -2.98 3.05 -16.92
N GLN A 26 -1.65 3.10 -16.76
CA GLN A 26 -0.99 3.77 -15.64
C GLN A 26 -1.46 5.22 -15.45
N GLN A 27 -1.64 5.97 -16.55
CA GLN A 27 -2.05 7.38 -16.53
C GLN A 27 -3.37 7.61 -15.78
N ARG A 28 -4.21 6.58 -15.64
CA ARG A 28 -5.47 6.67 -14.89
C ARG A 28 -5.28 6.71 -13.39
N LEU A 29 -4.09 6.47 -12.88
CA LEU A 29 -3.76 6.65 -11.46
C LEU A 29 -3.47 8.10 -11.09
N SER A 30 -3.30 8.98 -12.08
CA SER A 30 -3.10 10.40 -11.83
C SER A 30 -4.32 10.99 -11.10
N GLY A 31 -4.08 11.57 -9.92
CA GLY A 31 -5.13 12.08 -9.03
C GLY A 31 -5.83 11.02 -8.16
N HIS A 32 -5.25 9.81 -8.04
CA HIS A 32 -5.62 8.81 -7.04
C HIS A 32 -4.50 8.68 -6.02
N ASP A 33 -4.46 9.64 -5.10
CA ASP A 33 -3.37 9.81 -4.13
C ASP A 33 -3.30 8.62 -3.18
N GLN A 34 -4.42 8.06 -2.71
CA GLN A 34 -4.40 6.91 -1.81
C GLN A 34 -3.90 5.65 -2.52
N LEU A 35 -4.34 5.39 -3.75
CA LEU A 35 -3.80 4.29 -4.54
C LEU A 35 -2.30 4.49 -4.81
N THR A 36 -1.89 5.71 -5.14
CA THR A 36 -0.47 6.01 -5.41
C THR A 36 0.39 5.86 -4.16
N ASP A 37 -0.05 6.36 -3.02
CA ASP A 37 0.70 6.38 -1.77
C ASP A 37 0.67 5.02 -1.06
N PHE A 38 -0.50 4.40 -0.91
CA PHE A 38 -0.64 3.13 -0.19
C PHE A 38 -0.25 1.92 -1.04
N VAL A 39 -0.61 1.91 -2.33
CA VAL A 39 -0.33 0.76 -3.21
C VAL A 39 1.01 0.94 -3.93
N GLY A 40 1.29 2.17 -4.38
CA GLY A 40 2.48 2.50 -5.16
C GLY A 40 3.65 3.08 -4.37
N HIS A 41 3.48 3.38 -3.07
CA HIS A 41 4.48 4.08 -2.25
C HIS A 41 4.96 5.41 -2.87
N GLY A 42 4.01 6.18 -3.41
CA GLY A 42 4.26 7.46 -4.07
C GLY A 42 4.59 7.34 -5.56
N SER A 43 4.51 6.13 -6.13
CA SER A 43 4.76 5.89 -7.57
C SER A 43 3.51 5.36 -8.27
N GLU A 44 3.02 6.10 -9.26
CA GLU A 44 1.89 5.69 -10.11
C GLU A 44 2.21 4.41 -10.92
N GLU A 45 3.45 4.29 -11.40
CA GLU A 45 3.93 3.10 -12.13
C GLU A 45 3.83 1.86 -11.24
N GLN A 46 4.35 1.96 -10.03
CA GLN A 46 4.31 0.86 -9.07
C GLN A 46 2.87 0.54 -8.66
N ALA A 47 2.04 1.54 -8.38
CA ALA A 47 0.63 1.29 -8.07
C ALA A 47 -0.08 0.54 -9.22
N PHE A 48 0.22 0.88 -10.48
CA PHE A 48 -0.34 0.19 -11.63
C PHE A 48 0.11 -1.27 -11.69
N ASP A 49 1.42 -1.52 -11.57
CA ASP A 49 1.98 -2.88 -11.60
C ASP A 49 1.38 -3.76 -10.50
N VAL A 50 1.18 -3.20 -9.31
CA VAL A 50 0.55 -3.90 -8.19
C VAL A 50 -0.91 -4.20 -8.48
N LEU A 51 -1.68 -3.24 -9.00
CA LEU A 51 -3.07 -3.49 -9.38
C LEU A 51 -3.17 -4.58 -10.46
N MET A 52 -2.25 -4.60 -11.44
CA MET A 52 -2.21 -5.64 -12.47
C MET A 52 -1.80 -7.00 -11.89
N HIS A 53 -0.88 -7.01 -10.93
CA HIS A 53 -0.53 -8.22 -10.20
C HIS A 53 -1.73 -8.76 -9.40
N LEU A 54 -2.45 -7.90 -8.69
CA LEU A 54 -3.68 -8.25 -7.96
C LEU A 54 -4.75 -8.81 -8.90
N ALA A 55 -4.91 -8.22 -10.08
CA ALA A 55 -5.82 -8.72 -11.11
C ALA A 55 -5.47 -10.16 -11.54
N ALA A 56 -4.19 -10.49 -11.64
CA ALA A 56 -3.72 -11.80 -12.05
C ALA A 56 -3.81 -12.85 -10.93
N ILE A 57 -3.35 -12.53 -9.72
CA ILE A 57 -3.29 -13.51 -8.61
C ILE A 57 -4.65 -13.79 -7.99
N HIS A 58 -5.57 -12.82 -8.05
CA HIS A 58 -6.93 -12.92 -7.52
C HIS A 58 -7.99 -13.01 -8.63
N ASP A 59 -7.62 -13.45 -9.84
CA ASP A 59 -8.61 -13.76 -10.87
C ASP A 59 -9.54 -14.86 -10.35
N ASP A 60 -10.79 -14.46 -10.09
CA ASP A 60 -11.86 -15.30 -9.56
C ASP A 60 -12.76 -15.87 -10.66
N GLY A 61 -12.27 -15.86 -11.91
CA GLY A 61 -12.93 -16.44 -13.06
C GLY A 61 -13.97 -15.53 -13.69
N GLU A 62 -14.59 -15.99 -14.79
CA GLU A 62 -15.45 -15.16 -15.64
C GLU A 62 -16.61 -14.49 -14.88
N ASP A 63 -17.21 -15.19 -13.93
CA ASP A 63 -18.32 -14.69 -13.10
C ASP A 63 -17.89 -14.02 -11.80
N GLY A 64 -16.58 -13.93 -11.58
CA GLY A 64 -15.94 -13.39 -10.41
C GLY A 64 -16.15 -11.88 -10.22
N THR A 65 -15.98 -11.44 -8.97
CA THR A 65 -16.13 -10.05 -8.54
C THR A 65 -14.88 -9.22 -8.83
N ILE A 66 -13.68 -9.76 -8.57
CA ILE A 66 -12.41 -9.05 -8.83
C ILE A 66 -12.18 -8.92 -10.32
N ARG A 67 -12.39 -9.99 -11.09
CA ARG A 67 -12.32 -9.92 -12.56
C ARG A 67 -13.30 -8.90 -13.13
N ALA A 68 -14.55 -8.90 -12.66
CA ALA A 68 -15.54 -7.93 -13.09
C ALA A 68 -15.11 -6.49 -12.79
N PHE A 69 -14.42 -6.23 -11.67
CA PHE A 69 -13.89 -4.91 -11.35
C PHE A 69 -12.85 -4.45 -12.39
N PHE A 70 -11.84 -5.26 -12.70
CA PHE A 70 -10.79 -4.88 -13.65
C PHE A 70 -11.32 -4.73 -15.08
N GLU A 71 -12.18 -5.64 -15.53
CA GLU A 71 -12.78 -5.54 -16.87
C GLU A 71 -13.66 -4.29 -17.02
N THR A 72 -14.50 -4.00 -16.02
CA THR A 72 -15.30 -2.76 -16.02
C THR A 72 -14.45 -1.50 -15.81
N SER A 73 -13.22 -1.65 -15.32
CA SER A 73 -12.22 -0.58 -15.30
C SER A 73 -11.55 -0.40 -16.65
N GLY A 74 -11.64 -1.36 -17.58
CA GLY A 74 -11.07 -1.27 -18.94
C GLY A 74 -9.93 -2.24 -19.23
N LEU A 75 -9.71 -3.25 -18.37
CA LEU A 75 -8.81 -4.36 -18.68
C LEU A 75 -9.47 -5.26 -19.72
N ASP A 76 -8.84 -5.43 -20.88
CA ASP A 76 -9.28 -6.30 -21.98
C ASP A 76 -10.76 -6.15 -22.40
N THR A 77 -11.32 -4.96 -22.16
CA THR A 77 -12.73 -4.66 -22.39
C THR A 77 -12.85 -3.34 -23.13
N ALA A 78 -13.46 -3.40 -24.31
CA ALA A 78 -13.71 -2.22 -25.13
C ALA A 78 -14.72 -1.29 -24.46
N GLY A 79 -14.50 0.02 -24.62
CA GLY A 79 -15.40 1.07 -24.15
C GLY A 79 -14.64 2.23 -23.51
N ASP A 80 -15.01 3.44 -23.91
CA ASP A 80 -14.38 4.67 -23.46
C ASP A 80 -14.85 5.12 -22.07
N ASN A 81 -15.95 4.56 -21.57
CA ASN A 81 -16.48 4.86 -20.25
C ASN A 81 -17.11 3.62 -19.60
N LEU A 82 -17.45 3.75 -18.31
CA LEU A 82 -18.01 2.64 -17.52
C LEU A 82 -19.28 2.05 -18.15
N ASP A 83 -20.20 2.86 -18.64
CA ASP A 83 -21.47 2.36 -19.20
C ASP A 83 -21.24 1.51 -20.45
N GLN A 84 -20.32 1.93 -21.33
CA GLN A 84 -19.95 1.14 -22.50
C GLN A 84 -19.29 -0.19 -22.11
N ARG A 85 -18.38 -0.16 -21.12
CA ARG A 85 -17.73 -1.38 -20.63
C ARG A 85 -18.70 -2.32 -19.93
N LEU A 86 -19.68 -1.79 -19.18
CA LEU A 86 -20.75 -2.59 -18.56
C LEU A 86 -21.58 -3.32 -19.62
N LYS A 87 -21.95 -2.64 -20.71
CA LYS A 87 -22.66 -3.25 -21.85
C LYS A 87 -21.87 -4.37 -22.48
N GLU A 88 -20.57 -4.15 -22.71
CA GLU A 88 -19.71 -5.16 -23.32
C GLU A 88 -19.53 -6.39 -22.41
N CYS A 89 -19.27 -6.18 -21.11
CA CYS A 89 -19.18 -7.26 -20.14
C CYS A 89 -20.50 -8.04 -20.00
N ALA A 90 -21.63 -7.34 -19.99
CA ALA A 90 -22.96 -7.93 -19.91
C ALA A 90 -23.26 -8.79 -21.14
N ARG A 91 -22.91 -8.29 -22.33
CA ARG A 91 -23.04 -9.00 -23.61
C ARG A 91 -22.19 -10.27 -23.63
N LYS A 92 -20.91 -10.20 -23.24
CA LYS A 92 -19.99 -11.37 -23.21
C LYS A 92 -20.52 -12.50 -22.32
N ARG A 93 -21.13 -12.14 -21.18
CA ARG A 93 -21.57 -13.08 -20.13
C ARG A 93 -23.06 -13.43 -20.15
N PHE A 94 -23.82 -12.90 -21.10
CA PHE A 94 -25.27 -13.09 -21.19
C PHE A 94 -26.03 -12.72 -19.90
N VAL A 95 -25.60 -11.65 -19.23
CA VAL A 95 -26.27 -11.11 -18.02
C VAL A 95 -26.63 -9.64 -18.23
N THR A 96 -27.31 -9.03 -17.26
CA THR A 96 -27.63 -7.59 -17.30
C THR A 96 -26.44 -6.75 -16.84
N GLU A 97 -26.37 -5.50 -17.33
CA GLU A 97 -25.40 -4.50 -16.87
C GLU A 97 -25.44 -4.31 -15.35
N ARG A 98 -26.64 -4.36 -14.75
CA ARG A 98 -26.81 -4.27 -13.30
C ARG A 98 -26.13 -5.42 -12.54
N THR A 99 -26.16 -6.63 -13.09
CA THR A 99 -25.46 -7.78 -12.49
C THR A 99 -23.96 -7.58 -12.54
N ILE A 100 -23.42 -7.10 -13.67
CA ILE A 100 -22.00 -6.79 -13.80
C ILE A 100 -21.58 -5.68 -12.83
N LEU A 101 -22.34 -4.58 -12.76
CA LEU A 101 -22.05 -3.48 -11.86
C LEU A 101 -22.04 -3.94 -10.40
N ARG A 102 -23.00 -4.78 -9.99
CA ARG A 102 -23.03 -5.35 -8.63
C ARG A 102 -21.80 -6.21 -8.33
N ARG A 103 -21.35 -7.02 -9.30
CA ARG A 103 -20.13 -7.84 -9.14
C ARG A 103 -18.89 -6.96 -9.03
N SER A 104 -18.76 -5.98 -9.92
CA SER A 104 -17.68 -4.99 -9.92
C SER A 104 -17.64 -4.16 -8.63
N ASP A 105 -18.79 -3.71 -8.11
CA ASP A 105 -18.87 -3.00 -6.83
C ASP A 105 -18.41 -3.89 -5.66
N ARG A 106 -18.75 -5.19 -5.67
CA ARG A 106 -18.22 -6.14 -4.68
C ARG A 106 -16.72 -6.37 -4.84
N GLY A 107 -16.22 -6.40 -6.08
CA GLY A 107 -14.79 -6.50 -6.38
C GLY A 107 -14.00 -5.31 -5.83
N ALA A 108 -14.54 -4.09 -5.94
CA ALA A 108 -13.92 -2.90 -5.34
C ALA A 108 -13.81 -3.00 -3.82
N ILE A 109 -14.84 -3.54 -3.15
CA ILE A 109 -14.82 -3.80 -1.70
C ILE A 109 -13.75 -4.83 -1.37
N GLN A 110 -13.75 -5.98 -2.04
CA GLN A 110 -12.76 -7.04 -1.81
C GLN A 110 -11.34 -6.57 -2.07
N LEU A 111 -11.10 -5.80 -3.13
CA LEU A 111 -9.78 -5.23 -3.41
C LEU A 111 -9.35 -4.25 -2.34
N SER A 112 -10.26 -3.41 -1.81
CA SER A 112 -9.91 -2.52 -0.69
C SER A 112 -9.53 -3.30 0.57
N GLU A 113 -10.19 -4.46 0.82
CA GLU A 113 -9.84 -5.37 1.91
C GLU A 113 -8.48 -6.04 1.64
N ILE A 114 -8.24 -6.57 0.44
CA ILE A 114 -6.97 -7.21 0.07
C ILE A 114 -5.81 -6.21 0.14
N ILE A 115 -5.99 -4.99 -0.35
CA ILE A 115 -4.94 -3.97 -0.34
C ILE A 115 -4.63 -3.55 1.09
N ARG A 116 -5.67 -3.26 1.89
CA ARG A 116 -5.51 -2.85 3.28
C ARG A 116 -4.95 -3.97 4.14
N ASP A 117 -5.50 -5.18 4.00
CA ASP A 117 -5.16 -6.34 4.82
C ASP A 117 -3.90 -7.01 4.26
N GLY A 118 -3.91 -7.54 3.04
CA GLY A 118 -2.83 -8.35 2.48
C GLY A 118 -1.56 -7.59 2.08
N TYR A 119 -1.67 -6.38 1.52
CA TYR A 119 -0.50 -5.71 0.94
C TYR A 119 0.50 -5.17 1.99
N LEU A 120 0.03 -4.94 3.22
CA LEU A 120 0.89 -4.62 4.37
C LEU A 120 1.64 -5.85 4.91
N TYR A 121 1.18 -7.08 4.62
CA TYR A 121 1.81 -8.32 5.12
C TYR A 121 2.64 -9.08 4.07
N ASP A 122 2.63 -8.69 2.80
CA ASP A 122 3.46 -9.31 1.76
C ASP A 122 4.84 -8.65 1.60
N ARG A 123 5.14 -7.62 2.40
CA ARG A 123 6.40 -6.86 2.36
C ARG A 123 6.87 -6.50 3.77
N PRO A 124 8.19 -6.39 3.99
CA PRO A 124 8.69 -5.93 5.27
C PRO A 124 8.30 -4.46 5.48
N LEU A 125 7.66 -4.14 6.59
CA LEU A 125 7.31 -2.77 6.98
C LEU A 125 8.50 -2.13 7.66
N GLY A 126 8.80 -0.87 7.33
CA GLY A 126 9.82 -0.09 8.00
C GLY A 126 9.23 1.24 8.49
N ASN A 127 9.27 1.48 9.79
CA ASN A 127 8.89 2.76 10.38
C ASN A 127 10.11 3.41 11.01
N VAL A 128 10.29 4.70 10.73
CA VAL A 128 11.26 5.56 11.42
C VAL A 128 10.48 6.63 12.14
N TYR A 129 10.69 6.76 13.45
CA TYR A 129 10.11 7.84 14.23
C TYR A 129 11.23 8.62 14.92
N ALA A 130 11.07 9.93 14.98
CA ALA A 130 11.99 10.82 15.66
C ALA A 130 11.22 11.61 16.71
N ALA A 131 11.79 11.71 17.91
CA ALA A 131 11.23 12.48 18.99
C ALA A 131 12.34 13.25 19.71
N GLN A 132 12.06 14.50 20.03
CA GLN A 132 12.85 15.27 20.99
C GLN A 132 12.24 15.06 22.37
N VAL A 133 13.05 14.60 23.31
CA VAL A 133 12.67 14.44 24.72
C VAL A 133 13.43 15.47 25.52
N GLU A 134 12.70 16.37 26.16
CA GLU A 134 13.26 17.40 27.04
C GLU A 134 13.06 17.00 28.50
N ASN A 135 14.16 16.94 29.24
CA ASN A 135 14.17 16.85 30.70
C ASN A 135 14.75 18.16 31.27
N GLN A 136 14.64 18.36 32.60
CA GLN A 136 15.11 19.59 33.26
C GLN A 136 16.59 19.92 33.06
N SER A 137 17.40 18.95 32.63
CA SER A 137 18.86 19.07 32.52
C SER A 137 19.42 18.72 31.15
N GLU A 138 18.64 18.11 30.26
CA GLU A 138 19.14 17.53 29.00
C GLU A 138 18.03 17.55 27.94
N SER A 139 18.42 17.84 26.69
CA SER A 139 17.57 17.66 25.51
C SER A 139 18.15 16.55 24.65
N ILE A 140 17.34 15.51 24.39
CA ILE A 140 17.77 14.32 23.66
C ILE A 140 16.93 14.19 22.40
N PHE A 141 17.59 14.06 21.26
CA PHE A 141 16.96 13.65 20.02
C PHE A 141 17.06 12.13 19.89
N SER A 142 15.91 11.45 19.88
CA SER A 142 15.83 10.00 19.76
C SER A 142 15.19 9.61 18.43
N VAL A 143 15.86 8.75 17.68
CA VAL A 143 15.34 8.14 16.46
C VAL A 143 15.13 6.65 16.72
N GLY A 144 13.90 6.19 16.59
CA GLY A 144 13.55 4.77 16.61
C GLY A 144 13.30 4.25 15.20
N ILE A 145 13.81 3.05 14.92
CA ILE A 145 13.66 2.34 13.66
C ILE A 145 13.03 0.99 13.99
N SER A 146 11.81 0.74 13.52
CA SER A 146 11.16 -0.56 13.62
C SER A 146 11.00 -1.19 12.25
N ILE A 147 11.39 -2.46 12.13
CA ILE A 147 11.14 -3.27 10.95
C ILE A 147 10.24 -4.43 11.33
N GLU A 148 9.16 -4.64 10.60
CA GLU A 148 8.31 -5.83 10.66
C GLU A 148 8.54 -6.66 9.40
N VAL A 149 8.72 -7.97 9.52
CA VAL A 149 9.02 -8.87 8.40
C VAL A 149 8.09 -10.08 8.48
N PRO A 150 7.46 -10.52 7.38
CA PRO A 150 6.64 -11.73 7.38
C PRO A 150 7.43 -12.97 7.81
N GLU A 151 6.80 -13.84 8.59
CA GLU A 151 7.40 -15.12 8.97
C GLU A 151 7.77 -15.95 7.73
N GLY A 152 9.02 -16.43 7.68
CA GLY A 152 9.53 -17.21 6.55
C GLY A 152 10.03 -16.40 5.35
N MET A 153 9.91 -15.07 5.36
CA MET A 153 10.52 -14.20 4.34
C MET A 153 12.04 -14.12 4.52
N ALA A 154 12.77 -14.12 3.41
CA ALA A 154 14.21 -13.87 3.42
C ALA A 154 14.49 -12.42 3.86
N TYR A 155 15.20 -12.25 4.98
CA TYR A 155 15.52 -10.95 5.57
C TYR A 155 16.98 -10.59 5.36
N ARG A 156 17.23 -9.37 4.88
CA ARG A 156 18.56 -8.75 4.94
C ARG A 156 18.53 -7.62 5.95
N ARG A 157 19.45 -7.68 6.92
CA ARG A 157 19.60 -6.66 7.95
C ARG A 157 19.75 -5.25 7.31
N PRO A 158 18.95 -4.25 7.74
CA PRO A 158 19.12 -2.87 7.35
C PRO A 158 20.51 -2.35 7.70
N LYS A 159 21.03 -1.47 6.86
CA LYS A 159 22.23 -0.70 7.14
C LYS A 159 21.82 0.72 7.48
N VAL A 160 22.25 1.21 8.62
CA VAL A 160 21.97 2.58 9.06
C VAL A 160 23.24 3.39 8.96
N PHE A 161 23.14 4.59 8.39
CA PHE A 161 24.25 5.52 8.27
C PHE A 161 23.88 6.83 8.96
N ILE A 162 24.80 7.34 9.80
CA ILE A 162 24.70 8.67 10.41
C ILE A 162 25.91 9.46 9.93
N GLU A 163 25.67 10.59 9.26
CA GLU A 163 26.73 11.44 8.70
C GLU A 163 27.72 10.66 7.82
N GLY A 164 27.22 9.65 7.10
CA GLY A 164 28.02 8.78 6.22
C GLY A 164 28.76 7.64 6.93
N VAL A 165 28.68 7.53 8.25
CA VAL A 165 29.27 6.44 9.04
C VAL A 165 28.24 5.34 9.29
N GLU A 166 28.54 4.11 8.88
CA GLU A 166 27.70 2.94 9.14
C GLU A 166 27.61 2.67 10.64
N GLN A 167 26.39 2.57 11.16
CA GLN A 167 26.10 2.21 12.54
C GLN A 167 25.91 0.70 12.64
N ASP A 168 26.60 0.07 13.58
CA ASP A 168 26.45 -1.37 13.85
C ASP A 168 25.25 -1.61 14.76
N LEU A 169 24.08 -1.79 14.15
CA LEU A 169 22.82 -2.06 14.85
C LEU A 169 22.38 -3.51 14.64
N PRO A 170 21.96 -4.25 15.69
CA PRO A 170 21.73 -5.68 15.60
C PRO A 170 20.48 -6.07 14.80
N PHE A 171 19.41 -5.27 14.84
CA PHE A 171 18.10 -5.56 14.26
C PHE A 171 17.69 -7.04 14.44
N ALA A 172 17.71 -7.50 15.70
CA ALA A 172 17.32 -8.87 16.00
C ALA A 172 15.81 -9.04 15.81
N LEU A 173 15.42 -9.97 14.95
CA LEU A 173 14.01 -10.33 14.74
C LEU A 173 13.49 -11.11 15.96
N GLY A 174 12.41 -10.61 16.56
CA GLY A 174 11.66 -11.23 17.63
C GLY A 174 10.16 -11.27 17.33
N GLU A 175 9.35 -11.57 18.35
CA GLU A 175 7.89 -11.60 18.21
C GLU A 175 7.31 -10.21 17.88
N SER A 176 6.39 -10.17 16.92
CA SER A 176 5.62 -8.97 16.60
C SER A 176 4.26 -8.97 17.31
N HIS A 177 3.70 -7.77 17.50
CA HIS A 177 2.28 -7.62 17.84
C HIS A 177 1.35 -7.82 16.63
N LEU A 178 1.93 -7.82 15.43
CA LEU A 178 1.23 -8.16 14.19
C LEU A 178 1.28 -9.68 13.99
N SER A 179 0.12 -10.27 13.67
CA SER A 179 0.04 -11.71 13.43
C SER A 179 0.91 -12.12 12.25
N HIS A 180 1.64 -13.23 12.37
CA HIS A 180 2.50 -13.80 11.33
C HIS A 180 3.66 -12.90 10.88
N MET A 181 4.08 -11.95 11.72
CA MET A 181 5.22 -11.06 11.49
C MET A 181 6.27 -11.24 12.60
N LEU A 182 7.51 -10.97 12.24
CA LEU A 182 8.65 -10.82 13.14
C LEU A 182 9.06 -9.36 13.20
N ARG A 183 9.42 -8.87 14.39
CA ARG A 183 9.79 -7.47 14.61
C ARG A 183 11.26 -7.31 14.99
N ALA A 184 11.94 -6.36 14.38
CA ALA A 184 13.20 -5.80 14.86
C ALA A 184 12.99 -4.34 15.23
N PHE A 185 13.60 -3.88 16.33
CA PHE A 185 13.53 -2.48 16.75
C PHE A 185 14.88 -2.01 17.28
N GLU A 186 15.33 -0.86 16.79
CA GLU A 186 16.57 -0.21 17.22
C GLU A 186 16.30 1.26 17.52
N SER A 187 17.01 1.83 18.48
CA SER A 187 16.95 3.26 18.76
C SER A 187 18.33 3.87 18.90
N ILE A 188 18.43 5.12 18.45
CA ILE A 188 19.63 5.92 18.52
C ILE A 188 19.25 7.21 19.21
N SER A 189 19.96 7.57 20.27
CA SER A 189 19.71 8.80 21.02
C SER A 189 20.96 9.65 21.01
N VAL A 190 20.79 10.91 20.59
CA VAL A 190 21.87 11.90 20.49
C VAL A 190 21.53 13.08 21.40
N PRO A 191 22.42 13.45 22.34
CA PRO A 191 22.26 14.68 23.10
C PRO A 191 22.30 15.89 22.16
N LEU A 192 21.29 16.75 22.21
CA LEU A 192 21.19 17.93 21.35
C LEU A 192 22.23 19.00 21.69
N ASP A 193 22.73 19.00 22.92
CA ASP A 193 23.81 19.91 23.37
C ASP A 193 25.14 19.65 22.63
N LEU A 194 25.34 18.45 22.06
CA LEU A 194 26.51 18.09 21.26
C LEU A 194 26.33 18.43 19.75
N LEU A 195 25.09 18.50 19.25
CA LEU A 195 24.78 18.82 17.86
C LEU A 195 24.98 20.32 17.53
N LEU A 196 24.75 21.20 18.51
CA LEU A 196 24.96 22.65 18.36
C LEU A 196 26.44 23.06 18.35
N ALA A 197 27.33 22.25 18.94
CA ALA A 197 28.77 22.52 18.92
C ALA A 197 29.43 22.18 17.57
N ALA A 198 28.85 21.26 16.79
CA ALA A 198 29.39 20.81 15.50
C ALA A 198 29.03 21.71 14.31
N THR A 199 28.09 22.65 14.46
CA THR A 199 27.60 23.53 13.39
C THR A 199 28.22 24.94 13.40
N LEU A 200 29.19 25.19 14.28
CA LEU A 200 29.85 26.50 14.46
C LEU A 200 31.34 26.54 14.07
N ASN A 201 31.84 25.57 13.30
CA ASN A 201 33.19 25.62 12.70
C ASN A 201 33.14 25.55 11.18
#